data_AF-A0A2M8H4B6-F1
#
_entry.id   AF-A0A2M8H4B6-F1
#
_cell.length_a   1.000
_cell.length_b   1.000
_cell.length_c   1.000
_cell.angle_alpha   90.00
_cell.angle_beta   90.00
_cell.angle_gamma   90.00
#
_symmetry.space_group_name_H-M   'P 1'
#
loop_
_entity.id
_entity.type
_entity.pdbx_description
1 polymer ?
#
loop_
_entity_poly.entity_id
_entity_poly.type
_entity_poly.pdbx_seq_one_letter_code
_entity_poly.pdbx_strand_id
1 'polypeptide(L)'
;MLKTSGGNLLLVSAMICIPLLLLQGIWLAPPAPPHTLLLVMATTIAGFGLLFYVVRHLRASEQHRLEQSWLQALQLRDPTRLDSPQAQLALRQLLASFTAAEQDARSQITELHHQAHLDELTRLRNRHCFQRDMSVFLQQEETHSALLILIRATKLGTINEQRGALSGDAYLKALTELITQAVSHVPSHQVYRISGADFAVLLQPADEIQPHLLGQGLKVAFDHYQQQQGLAGTAYAGLTPFSSGQKIDAILARADLALARAQTGVVNGWAIQQHDSSLDLHGQQHWKRVLDELLSQERVSFYCQPIQTLNPDMVPYQEIYARFNSNAGTVLPMDTLFAMAHRLDMVMKLEQMLIRHIMRQHKAFDSHHSRWGLRLSGNPLQNSTFLIWLDQQLGKDLDTSAQLVFELEEERLEMNLSGAKRLFELLRRQGSRSAICNFGKGIDSFALLRELRPDYVKLDPALITTLEQDEANQQFVRMIVDVSHRMGCLVIAEGVEELEQKELLQGMYVDGLQGYLIARPQELRPDLKHRGFTGGVSTSAGSI
;
A
#
# COMPACT_ATOMS: atom_id res chain seq x y z
N MET A 1 3.96 -19.21 -65.80
CA MET A 1 3.19 -20.04 -66.76
C MET A 1 3.61 -19.83 -68.24
N LEU A 2 4.88 -19.48 -68.53
CA LEU A 2 5.36 -19.22 -69.90
C LEU A 2 6.67 -19.96 -70.27
N LYS A 3 7.15 -20.90 -69.45
CA LYS A 3 8.39 -21.67 -69.71
C LYS A 3 8.17 -23.13 -70.13
N THR A 4 6.94 -23.51 -70.47
CA THR A 4 6.58 -24.86 -70.96
C THR A 4 6.52 -24.96 -72.49
N SER A 5 6.50 -23.83 -73.22
CA SER A 5 6.35 -23.83 -74.68
C SER A 5 7.62 -24.22 -75.44
N GLY A 6 8.79 -23.68 -75.04
CA GLY A 6 10.06 -23.93 -75.76
C GLY A 6 10.57 -25.38 -75.67
N GLY A 7 10.32 -26.04 -74.53
CA GLY A 7 10.68 -27.44 -74.32
C GLY A 7 9.80 -28.41 -75.11
N ASN A 8 8.53 -28.06 -75.33
CA ASN A 8 7.62 -28.82 -76.17
C ASN A 8 7.89 -28.60 -77.66
N LEU A 9 8.30 -27.40 -78.09
CA LEU A 9 8.60 -27.14 -79.50
C LEU A 9 9.75 -27.98 -80.05
N LEU A 10 10.84 -28.17 -79.27
CA LEU A 10 11.97 -29.02 -79.66
C LEU A 10 11.62 -30.51 -79.68
N LEU A 11 10.73 -30.96 -78.77
CA LEU A 11 10.29 -32.35 -78.71
C LEU A 11 9.29 -32.67 -79.84
N VAL A 12 8.40 -31.71 -80.14
CA VAL A 12 7.45 -31.78 -81.25
C VAL A 12 8.17 -31.68 -82.60
N SER A 13 9.17 -30.80 -82.75
CA SER A 13 9.96 -30.74 -83.99
C SER A 13 10.78 -32.00 -84.22
N ALA A 14 11.33 -32.60 -83.16
CA ALA A 14 11.99 -33.90 -83.25
C ALA A 14 11.01 -35.01 -83.66
N MET A 15 9.82 -35.10 -83.04
CA MET A 15 8.82 -36.12 -83.40
C MET A 15 8.32 -36.02 -84.85
N ILE A 16 8.26 -34.82 -85.43
CA ILE A 16 7.76 -34.60 -86.79
C ILE A 16 8.88 -34.72 -87.85
N CYS A 17 10.09 -34.23 -87.56
CA CYS A 17 11.21 -34.28 -88.52
C CYS A 17 11.83 -35.68 -88.68
N ILE A 18 11.76 -36.54 -87.65
CA ILE A 18 12.40 -37.87 -87.66
C ILE A 18 11.74 -38.83 -88.69
N PRO A 19 10.40 -38.99 -88.74
CA PRO A 19 9.78 -39.80 -89.78
C PRO A 19 10.05 -39.26 -91.17
N LEU A 20 10.08 -37.93 -91.33
CA LEU A 20 10.27 -37.26 -92.62
C LEU A 20 11.70 -37.46 -93.18
N LEU A 21 12.72 -37.34 -92.33
CA LEU A 21 14.13 -37.57 -92.71
C LEU A 21 14.43 -39.05 -92.96
N LEU A 22 13.82 -39.96 -92.20
CA LEU A 22 13.90 -41.41 -92.45
C LEU A 22 13.19 -41.77 -93.77
N LEU A 23 12.03 -41.18 -94.06
CA LEU A 23 11.32 -41.35 -95.33
C LEU A 23 12.13 -40.81 -96.53
N GLN A 24 12.78 -39.65 -96.39
CA GLN A 24 13.68 -39.12 -97.44
C GLN A 24 14.88 -40.04 -97.68
N GLY A 25 15.50 -40.58 -96.62
CA GLY A 25 16.63 -41.51 -96.74
C GLY A 25 16.26 -42.85 -97.42
N ILE A 26 15.03 -43.32 -97.24
CA ILE A 26 14.52 -44.55 -97.88
C ILE A 26 14.17 -44.31 -99.36
N TRP A 27 13.66 -43.12 -99.72
CA TRP A 27 13.22 -42.82 -101.09
C TRP A 27 14.36 -42.46 -102.06
N LEU A 28 15.50 -41.98 -101.54
CA LEU A 28 16.66 -41.55 -102.34
C LEU A 28 17.70 -42.65 -102.62
N ALA A 29 17.50 -43.90 -102.18
CA ALA A 29 18.51 -44.96 -102.26
C ALA A 29 18.13 -46.16 -103.17
N PRO A 30 18.67 -46.27 -104.39
CA PRO A 30 18.74 -47.53 -105.14
C PRO A 30 20.13 -48.20 -105.04
N PRO A 31 20.25 -49.51 -105.35
CA PRO A 31 20.10 -50.58 -104.36
C PRO A 31 21.27 -50.55 -103.34
N ALA A 32 21.06 -49.92 -102.19
CA ALA A 32 22.04 -49.96 -101.12
C ALA A 32 21.88 -51.29 -100.34
N PRO A 33 22.96 -52.06 -100.11
CA PRO A 33 22.88 -53.35 -99.44
C PRO A 33 22.39 -53.19 -97.98
N PRO A 34 21.67 -54.18 -97.41
CA PRO A 34 20.89 -54.03 -96.17
C PRO A 34 21.68 -53.55 -94.94
N HIS A 35 23.00 -53.73 -94.93
CA HIS A 35 23.88 -53.22 -93.87
C HIS A 35 23.97 -51.68 -93.82
N THR A 36 23.81 -50.99 -94.95
CA THR A 36 23.85 -49.51 -95.00
C THR A 36 22.64 -48.87 -94.33
N LEU A 37 21.46 -49.45 -94.53
CA LEU A 37 20.21 -49.00 -93.92
C LEU A 37 20.23 -49.19 -92.39
N LEU A 38 20.78 -50.32 -91.94
CA LEU A 38 21.01 -50.61 -90.53
C LEU A 38 22.01 -49.63 -89.89
N LEU A 39 23.06 -49.23 -90.62
CA LEU A 39 24.04 -48.24 -90.16
C LEU A 39 23.42 -46.84 -90.04
N VAL A 40 22.61 -46.41 -91.01
CA VAL A 40 21.91 -45.12 -90.97
C VAL A 40 20.90 -45.07 -89.81
N MET A 41 20.16 -46.17 -89.57
CA MET A 41 19.23 -46.26 -88.45
C MET A 41 19.97 -46.28 -87.09
N ALA A 42 21.10 -47.01 -86.99
CA ALA A 42 21.89 -47.05 -85.76
C ALA A 42 22.52 -45.68 -85.42
N THR A 43 23.05 -44.97 -86.43
CA THR A 43 23.66 -43.65 -86.25
C THR A 43 22.65 -42.56 -85.90
N THR A 44 21.44 -42.61 -86.45
CA THR A 44 20.35 -41.68 -86.07
C THR A 44 19.82 -41.93 -84.66
N ILE A 45 19.64 -43.19 -84.25
CA ILE A 45 19.24 -43.54 -82.88
C ILE A 45 20.32 -43.11 -81.87
N ALA A 46 21.60 -43.37 -82.18
CA ALA A 46 22.72 -42.95 -81.33
C ALA A 46 22.82 -41.42 -81.22
N GLY A 47 22.65 -40.70 -82.33
CA GLY A 47 22.61 -39.23 -82.35
C GLY A 47 21.48 -38.66 -81.51
N PHE A 48 20.30 -39.29 -81.51
CA PHE A 48 19.17 -38.88 -80.68
C PHE A 48 19.39 -39.18 -79.19
N GLY A 49 19.96 -40.35 -78.86
CA GLY A 49 20.32 -40.69 -77.48
C GLY A 49 21.30 -39.67 -76.89
N LEU A 50 22.29 -39.23 -77.68
CA LEU A 50 23.22 -38.17 -77.31
C LEU A 50 22.52 -36.82 -77.14
N LEU A 51 21.65 -36.42 -78.08
CA LEU A 51 20.91 -35.17 -78.01
C LEU A 51 20.00 -35.13 -76.77
N PHE A 52 19.27 -36.21 -76.50
CA PHE A 52 18.39 -36.32 -75.34
C PHE A 52 19.19 -36.27 -74.04
N TYR A 53 20.33 -36.98 -73.98
CA TYR A 53 21.25 -36.91 -72.84
C TYR A 53 21.76 -35.49 -72.61
N VAL A 54 22.20 -34.78 -73.66
CA VAL A 54 22.70 -33.41 -73.57
C VAL A 54 21.60 -32.44 -73.15
N VAL A 55 20.39 -32.53 -73.71
CA VAL A 55 19.25 -31.67 -73.33
C VAL A 55 18.85 -31.92 -71.87
N ARG A 56 18.82 -33.18 -71.42
CA ARG A 56 18.50 -33.53 -70.04
C ARG A 56 19.59 -33.05 -69.08
N HIS A 57 20.86 -33.18 -69.47
CA HIS A 57 21.99 -32.72 -68.67
C HIS A 57 22.03 -31.19 -68.57
N LEU A 58 21.79 -30.47 -69.67
CA LEU A 58 21.67 -29.02 -69.69
C LEU A 58 20.52 -28.53 -68.80
N ARG A 59 19.34 -29.16 -68.87
CA ARG A 59 18.21 -28.83 -67.98
C ARG A 59 18.51 -29.07 -66.51
N ALA A 60 19.15 -30.20 -66.17
CA ALA A 60 19.56 -30.48 -64.80
C ALA A 60 20.62 -29.47 -64.30
N SER A 61 21.56 -29.07 -65.16
CA SER A 61 22.57 -28.06 -64.83
C SER A 61 21.97 -26.66 -64.63
N GLU A 62 20.97 -26.27 -65.44
CA GLU A 62 20.25 -25.01 -65.26
C GLU A 62 19.44 -25.00 -63.97
N GLN A 63 18.81 -26.13 -63.62
CA GLN A 63 18.07 -26.26 -62.35
C GLN A 63 19.01 -26.10 -61.15
N HIS A 64 20.15 -26.78 -61.12
CA HIS A 64 21.13 -26.62 -60.05
C HIS A 64 21.69 -25.20 -59.97
N ARG A 65 21.93 -24.54 -61.11
CA ARG A 65 22.38 -23.14 -61.13
C ARG A 65 21.33 -22.20 -60.53
N LEU A 66 20.06 -22.40 -60.86
CA LEU A 66 18.95 -21.63 -60.30
C LEU A 66 18.80 -21.88 -58.79
N GLU A 67 18.89 -23.13 -58.34
CA GLU A 67 18.86 -23.45 -56.91
C GLU A 67 20.00 -22.76 -56.16
N GLN A 68 21.22 -22.79 -56.69
CA GLN A 68 22.38 -22.11 -56.10
C GLN A 68 22.21 -20.58 -56.06
N SER A 69 21.68 -19.96 -57.12
CA SER A 69 21.46 -18.51 -57.14
C SER A 69 20.38 -18.08 -56.15
N TRP A 70 19.31 -18.88 -56.00
CA TRP A 70 18.30 -18.68 -54.96
C TRP A 70 18.89 -18.84 -53.55
N LEU A 71 19.67 -19.88 -53.30
CA LEU A 71 20.33 -20.09 -52.01
C LEU A 71 21.26 -18.92 -51.65
N GLN A 72 22.07 -18.44 -52.58
CA GLN A 72 22.94 -17.27 -52.36
C GLN A 72 22.13 -15.99 -52.14
N ALA A 73 21.08 -15.76 -52.93
CA ALA A 73 20.23 -14.58 -52.80
C ALA A 73 19.50 -14.55 -51.44
N LEU A 74 19.05 -15.71 -50.94
CA LEU A 74 18.45 -15.87 -49.61
C LEU A 74 19.48 -15.65 -48.49
N GLN A 75 20.67 -16.26 -48.58
CA GLN A 75 21.72 -16.12 -47.57
C GLN A 75 22.22 -14.69 -47.43
N LEU A 76 22.40 -13.98 -48.55
CA LEU A 76 22.88 -12.61 -48.56
C LEU A 76 21.75 -11.57 -48.45
N ARG A 77 20.49 -12.02 -48.42
CA ARG A 77 19.29 -11.17 -48.44
C ARG A 77 19.30 -10.13 -49.58
N ASP A 78 19.83 -10.50 -50.74
CA ASP A 78 20.01 -9.60 -51.89
C ASP A 78 19.21 -10.08 -53.12
N PRO A 79 18.07 -9.41 -53.43
CA PRO A 79 17.25 -9.72 -54.60
C PRO A 79 17.96 -9.53 -55.93
N THR A 80 19.00 -8.70 -56.02
CA THR A 80 19.65 -8.38 -57.30
C THR A 80 20.42 -9.56 -57.89
N ARG A 81 20.69 -10.59 -57.08
CA ARG A 81 21.37 -11.83 -57.49
C ARG A 81 20.50 -12.79 -58.31
N LEU A 82 19.20 -12.52 -58.41
CA LEU A 82 18.28 -13.33 -59.22
C LEU A 82 18.12 -12.70 -60.60
N ASP A 83 18.33 -13.50 -61.65
CA ASP A 83 18.33 -13.03 -63.04
C ASP A 83 16.95 -12.55 -63.55
N SER A 84 15.86 -12.95 -62.88
CA SER A 84 14.49 -12.67 -63.33
C SER A 84 13.80 -11.64 -62.44
N PRO A 85 13.18 -10.57 -62.98
CA PRO A 85 12.48 -9.57 -62.18
C PRO A 85 11.31 -10.15 -61.36
N GLN A 86 10.66 -11.22 -61.84
CA GLN A 86 9.63 -11.93 -61.07
C GLN A 86 10.23 -12.65 -59.84
N ALA A 87 11.42 -13.24 -59.99
CA ALA A 87 12.14 -13.88 -58.90
C ALA A 87 12.64 -12.86 -57.86
N GLN A 88 13.15 -11.71 -58.32
CA GLN A 88 13.54 -10.60 -57.44
C GLN A 88 12.34 -10.08 -56.62
N LEU A 89 11.17 -9.92 -57.27
CA LEU A 89 9.94 -9.48 -56.59
C LEU A 89 9.48 -10.51 -55.55
N ALA A 90 9.48 -11.79 -55.90
CA ALA A 90 9.12 -12.87 -54.98
C ALA A 90 10.07 -12.91 -53.77
N LEU A 91 11.39 -12.77 -53.97
CA LEU A 91 12.34 -12.71 -52.86
C LEU A 91 12.14 -11.45 -52.01
N ARG A 92 11.87 -10.28 -52.60
CA ARG A 92 11.53 -9.06 -51.85
C ARG A 92 10.30 -9.23 -50.98
N GLN A 93 9.23 -9.81 -51.51
CA GLN A 93 8.01 -10.10 -50.75
C GLN A 93 8.28 -11.08 -49.61
N LEU A 94 9.05 -12.13 -49.87
CA LEU A 94 9.42 -13.13 -48.87
C LEU A 94 10.28 -12.51 -47.76
N LEU A 95 11.33 -11.75 -48.11
CA LEU A 95 12.15 -11.03 -47.13
C LEU A 95 11.33 -10.04 -46.30
N ALA A 96 10.44 -9.26 -46.93
CA ALA A 96 9.55 -8.33 -46.23
C ALA A 96 8.62 -9.07 -45.23
N SER A 97 8.08 -10.22 -45.64
CA SER A 97 7.24 -11.06 -44.76
C SER A 97 8.02 -11.63 -43.58
N PHE A 98 9.26 -12.07 -43.79
CA PHE A 98 10.15 -12.55 -42.72
C PHE A 98 10.52 -11.44 -41.75
N THR A 99 10.87 -10.25 -42.24
CA THR A 99 11.19 -9.11 -41.37
C THR A 99 9.98 -8.67 -40.55
N ALA A 100 8.79 -8.67 -41.16
CA ALA A 100 7.55 -8.36 -40.46
C ALA A 100 7.27 -9.40 -39.35
N ALA A 101 7.41 -10.69 -39.66
CA ALA A 101 7.24 -11.76 -38.67
C ALA A 101 8.28 -11.71 -37.54
N GLU A 102 9.55 -11.39 -37.84
CA GLU A 102 10.60 -11.23 -36.83
C GLU A 102 10.31 -10.05 -35.90
N GLN A 103 9.83 -8.93 -36.46
CA GLN A 103 9.46 -7.76 -35.69
C GLN A 103 8.22 -8.00 -34.83
N ASP A 104 7.23 -8.73 -35.34
CA ASP A 104 6.04 -9.14 -34.59
C ASP A 104 6.38 -10.13 -33.46
N ALA A 105 7.29 -11.09 -33.71
CA ALA A 105 7.78 -11.97 -32.65
C ALA A 105 8.52 -11.20 -31.55
N ARG A 106 9.35 -10.21 -31.92
CA ARG A 106 10.04 -9.36 -30.95
C ARG A 106 9.08 -8.48 -30.15
N SER A 107 8.06 -7.90 -30.78
CA SER A 107 7.05 -7.10 -30.07
C SER A 107 6.26 -7.98 -29.11
N GLN A 108 5.84 -9.18 -29.52
CA GLN A 108 5.17 -10.15 -28.66
C GLN A 108 6.03 -10.58 -27.47
N ILE A 109 7.31 -10.89 -27.69
CA ILE A 109 8.24 -11.23 -26.61
C ILE A 109 8.40 -10.07 -25.63
N THR A 110 8.53 -8.84 -26.13
CA THR A 110 8.66 -7.63 -25.31
C THR A 110 7.39 -7.37 -24.50
N GLU A 111 6.23 -7.53 -25.13
CA GLU A 111 4.92 -7.38 -24.49
C GLU A 111 4.70 -8.45 -23.42
N LEU A 112 5.00 -9.72 -23.71
CA LEU A 112 4.96 -10.81 -22.73
C LEU A 112 5.93 -10.53 -21.57
N HIS A 113 7.12 -10.01 -21.86
CA HIS A 113 8.07 -9.63 -20.83
C HIS A 113 7.54 -8.49 -19.95
N HIS A 114 6.91 -7.47 -20.54
CA HIS A 114 6.25 -6.39 -19.80
C HIS A 114 5.09 -6.90 -18.95
N GLN A 115 4.19 -7.72 -19.50
CA GLN A 115 3.07 -8.31 -18.76
C GLN A 115 3.53 -9.21 -17.61
N ALA A 116 4.62 -9.96 -17.81
CA ALA A 116 5.17 -10.83 -16.79
C ALA A 116 5.81 -10.06 -15.61
N HIS A 117 6.33 -8.85 -15.85
CA HIS A 117 7.15 -8.14 -14.85
C HIS A 117 6.56 -6.83 -14.34
N LEU A 118 5.72 -6.14 -15.11
CA LEU A 118 5.22 -4.81 -14.79
C LEU A 118 3.70 -4.82 -14.55
N ASP A 119 3.25 -3.87 -13.73
CA ASP A 119 1.87 -3.52 -13.59
C ASP A 119 1.42 -2.66 -14.78
N GLU A 120 0.27 -2.99 -15.38
CA GLU A 120 -0.22 -2.33 -16.59
C GLU A 120 -0.54 -0.83 -16.38
N LEU A 121 -1.03 -0.47 -15.19
CA LEU A 121 -1.49 0.88 -14.89
C LEU A 121 -0.34 1.79 -14.47
N THR A 122 0.48 1.34 -13.51
CA THR A 122 1.52 2.18 -12.90
C THR A 122 2.89 1.98 -13.53
N ARG A 123 3.07 0.93 -14.35
CA ARG A 123 4.36 0.52 -14.93
C ARG A 123 5.45 0.18 -13.90
N LEU A 124 5.07 0.08 -12.62
CA LEU A 124 5.92 -0.46 -11.56
C LEU A 124 6.12 -1.96 -11.73
N ARG A 125 7.10 -2.53 -11.02
CA ARG A 125 7.24 -3.98 -10.94
C ARG A 125 6.03 -4.59 -10.25
N ASN A 126 5.54 -5.70 -10.78
CA ASN A 126 4.34 -6.36 -10.25
C ASN A 126 4.64 -7.25 -9.03
N ARG A 127 3.58 -7.84 -8.47
CA ARG A 127 3.66 -8.80 -7.35
C ARG A 127 4.60 -9.98 -7.59
N HIS A 128 4.65 -10.49 -8.82
CA HIS A 128 5.51 -11.64 -9.14
C HIS A 128 6.98 -11.25 -9.03
N CYS A 129 7.37 -10.08 -9.54
CA CYS A 129 8.72 -9.54 -9.34
C CYS A 129 9.05 -9.37 -7.86
N PHE A 130 8.13 -8.79 -7.08
CA PHE A 130 8.34 -8.62 -5.64
C PHE A 130 8.65 -9.94 -4.94
N GLN A 131 7.84 -10.98 -5.19
CA GLN A 131 8.05 -12.30 -4.58
C GLN A 131 9.38 -12.94 -4.99
N ARG A 132 9.73 -12.83 -6.28
CA ARG A 132 11.01 -13.32 -6.80
C ARG A 132 12.18 -12.60 -6.14
N ASP A 133 12.17 -11.27 -6.15
CA ASP A 133 13.28 -10.45 -5.67
C ASP A 133 13.48 -10.62 -4.15
N MET A 134 12.38 -10.71 -3.38
CA MET A 134 12.41 -11.09 -1.96
C MET A 134 13.01 -12.49 -1.76
N SER A 135 12.59 -13.48 -2.55
CA SER A 135 13.11 -14.85 -2.42
C SER A 135 14.60 -14.93 -2.73
N VAL A 136 15.06 -14.21 -3.75
CA VAL A 136 16.49 -14.11 -4.11
C VAL A 136 17.28 -13.49 -2.98
N PHE A 137 16.82 -12.37 -2.42
CA PHE A 137 17.50 -11.71 -1.30
C PHE A 137 17.60 -12.61 -0.07
N LEU A 138 16.52 -13.31 0.29
CA LEU A 138 16.48 -14.16 1.48
C LEU A 138 17.38 -15.41 1.37
N GLN A 139 17.74 -15.82 0.15
CA GLN A 139 18.63 -16.95 -0.13
C GLN A 139 20.13 -16.57 -0.14
N GLN A 140 20.48 -15.29 -0.04
CA GLN A 140 21.89 -14.87 -0.04
C GLN A 140 22.61 -15.37 1.23
N GLU A 141 23.81 -15.95 1.05
CA GLU A 141 24.62 -16.53 2.15
C GLU A 141 25.26 -15.47 3.05
N GLU A 142 25.51 -14.27 2.52
CA GLU A 142 26.02 -13.14 3.30
C GLU A 142 24.87 -12.45 4.07
N THR A 143 25.16 -12.00 5.29
CA THR A 143 24.22 -11.24 6.15
C THR A 143 24.00 -9.84 5.59
N HIS A 144 23.16 -9.73 4.57
CA HIS A 144 22.68 -8.45 4.05
C HIS A 144 21.44 -7.99 4.81
N SER A 145 21.39 -6.69 5.10
CA SER A 145 20.25 -6.02 5.70
C SER A 145 19.45 -5.30 4.62
N ALA A 146 18.12 -5.37 4.69
CA ALA A 146 17.20 -4.65 3.82
C ALA A 146 16.06 -4.02 4.59
N LEU A 147 15.46 -2.98 4.02
CA LEU A 147 14.27 -2.33 4.55
C LEU A 147 13.10 -2.61 3.61
N LEU A 148 12.03 -3.20 4.15
CA LEU A 148 10.75 -3.35 3.46
C LEU A 148 9.80 -2.25 3.92
N ILE A 149 9.12 -1.61 2.96
CA ILE A 149 8.05 -0.67 3.21
C ILE A 149 6.80 -1.17 2.50
N LEU A 150 5.71 -1.35 3.24
CA LEU A 150 4.38 -1.55 2.67
C LEU A 150 3.62 -0.24 2.73
N ILE A 151 3.02 0.16 1.61
CA ILE A 151 2.28 1.41 1.49
C ILE A 151 0.87 1.09 0.99
N ARG A 152 -0.16 1.58 1.68
CA ARG A 152 -1.56 1.36 1.30
C ARG A 152 -2.28 2.65 0.98
N ALA A 153 -2.78 2.74 -0.24
CA ALA A 153 -3.56 3.85 -0.78
C ALA A 153 -5.02 3.82 -0.27
N THR A 154 -5.22 4.31 0.95
CA THR A 154 -6.48 4.11 1.70
C THR A 154 -7.73 4.77 1.09
N LYS A 155 -7.58 5.78 0.24
CA LYS A 155 -8.73 6.49 -0.36
C LYS A 155 -9.12 6.01 -1.76
N LEU A 156 -8.48 4.95 -2.29
CA LEU A 156 -8.82 4.42 -3.61
C LEU A 156 -10.30 4.06 -3.74
N GLY A 157 -10.86 3.33 -2.77
CA GLY A 157 -12.27 2.93 -2.78
C GLY A 157 -13.22 4.13 -2.79
N THR A 158 -13.01 5.06 -1.86
CA THR A 158 -13.82 6.30 -1.77
C THR A 158 -13.72 7.16 -3.03
N ILE A 159 -12.53 7.29 -3.63
CA ILE A 159 -12.34 8.03 -4.88
C ILE A 159 -13.07 7.34 -6.02
N ASN A 160 -13.00 6.00 -6.12
CA ASN A 160 -13.72 5.24 -7.14
C ASN A 160 -15.23 5.42 -7.02
N GLU A 161 -15.77 5.36 -5.80
CA GLU A 161 -17.20 5.54 -5.54
C GLU A 161 -17.69 6.96 -5.85
N GLN A 162 -16.90 7.99 -5.49
CA GLN A 162 -17.30 9.39 -5.62
C GLN A 162 -16.98 10.01 -6.98
N ARG A 163 -15.86 9.62 -7.59
CA ARG A 163 -15.27 10.27 -8.78
C ARG A 163 -15.02 9.29 -9.94
N GLY A 164 -15.38 8.02 -9.77
CA GLY A 164 -15.26 6.97 -10.79
C GLY A 164 -13.86 6.36 -10.90
N ALA A 165 -13.78 5.21 -11.58
CA ALA A 165 -12.56 4.41 -11.70
C ALA A 165 -11.37 5.15 -12.35
N LEU A 166 -11.62 6.00 -13.36
CA LEU A 166 -10.58 6.80 -14.01
C LEU A 166 -9.87 7.75 -13.03
N SER A 167 -10.60 8.27 -12.04
CA SER A 167 -10.01 9.12 -11.00
C SER A 167 -9.18 8.31 -10.01
N GLY A 168 -9.59 7.07 -9.71
CA GLY A 168 -8.78 6.13 -8.93
C GLY A 168 -7.49 5.74 -9.63
N ASP A 169 -7.55 5.54 -10.95
CA ASP A 169 -6.37 5.25 -11.77
C ASP A 169 -5.37 6.42 -11.76
N ALA A 170 -5.87 7.65 -11.91
CA ALA A 170 -5.04 8.85 -11.80
C ALA A 170 -4.43 9.01 -10.40
N TYR A 171 -5.19 8.70 -9.36
CA TYR A 171 -4.71 8.70 -7.98
C TYR A 171 -3.57 7.69 -7.75
N LEU A 172 -3.70 6.47 -8.27
CA LEU A 172 -2.64 5.45 -8.16
C LEU A 172 -1.36 5.81 -8.93
N LYS A 173 -1.51 6.48 -10.09
CA LYS A 173 -0.36 7.01 -10.84
C LYS A 173 0.35 8.12 -10.07
N ALA A 174 -0.39 9.04 -9.47
CA ALA A 174 0.19 10.08 -8.64
C ALA A 174 0.93 9.50 -7.42
N LEU A 175 0.35 8.51 -6.74
CA LEU A 175 1.04 7.82 -5.64
C LEU A 175 2.33 7.13 -6.10
N THR A 176 2.33 6.55 -7.30
CA THR A 176 3.52 5.94 -7.88
C THR A 176 4.66 6.95 -8.00
N GLU A 177 4.36 8.14 -8.51
CA GLU A 177 5.34 9.23 -8.64
C GLU A 177 5.86 9.68 -7.28
N LEU A 178 4.95 9.92 -6.31
CA LEU A 178 5.31 10.35 -4.96
C LEU A 178 6.22 9.34 -4.24
N ILE A 179 5.86 8.04 -4.30
CA ILE A 179 6.64 6.97 -3.68
C ILE A 179 8.02 6.88 -4.33
N THR A 180 8.07 6.89 -5.68
CA THR A 180 9.32 6.78 -6.43
C THR A 180 10.25 7.96 -6.15
N GLN A 181 9.70 9.17 -6.10
CA GLN A 181 10.47 10.38 -5.78
C GLN A 181 11.00 10.33 -4.34
N ALA A 182 10.17 9.91 -3.38
CA ALA A 182 10.54 9.82 -1.97
C ALA A 182 11.72 8.86 -1.72
N VAL A 183 11.84 7.79 -2.51
CA VAL A 183 12.90 6.78 -2.33
C VAL A 183 14.07 6.93 -3.30
N SER A 184 13.99 7.88 -4.24
CA SER A 184 14.96 8.06 -5.34
C SER A 184 16.41 8.31 -4.88
N HIS A 185 16.60 8.87 -3.69
CA HIS A 185 17.90 9.16 -3.10
C HIS A 185 18.59 7.91 -2.54
N VAL A 186 17.85 6.81 -2.35
CA VAL A 186 18.39 5.55 -1.82
C VAL A 186 18.92 4.72 -2.99
N PRO A 187 20.19 4.27 -2.96
CA PRO A 187 20.72 3.39 -3.99
C PRO A 187 19.94 2.07 -4.04
N SER A 188 19.85 1.46 -5.23
CA SER A 188 19.22 0.15 -5.44
C SER A 188 17.74 0.04 -4.98
N HIS A 189 17.01 1.15 -4.90
CA HIS A 189 15.59 1.13 -4.55
C HIS A 189 14.76 0.39 -5.60
N GLN A 190 13.83 -0.45 -5.14
CA GLN A 190 12.89 -1.15 -6.01
C GLN A 190 11.46 -0.91 -5.52
N VAL A 191 10.62 -0.41 -6.40
CA VAL A 191 9.21 -0.07 -6.11
C VAL A 191 8.30 -1.02 -6.86
N TYR A 192 7.31 -1.55 -6.16
CA TYR A 192 6.38 -2.55 -6.64
C TYR A 192 4.93 -2.15 -6.40
N ARG A 193 4.05 -2.57 -7.30
CA ARG A 193 2.61 -2.62 -7.06
C ARG A 193 2.19 -4.06 -6.81
N ILE A 194 1.69 -4.33 -5.61
CA ILE A 194 1.38 -5.69 -5.13
C ILE A 194 -0.05 -6.08 -5.48
N SER A 195 -1.02 -5.23 -5.13
CA SER A 195 -2.43 -5.49 -5.40
C SER A 195 -3.27 -4.24 -5.20
N GLY A 196 -4.08 -3.86 -6.17
CA GLY A 196 -5.06 -2.78 -6.02
C GLY A 196 -4.45 -1.46 -5.51
N ALA A 197 -4.61 -1.22 -4.20
CA ALA A 197 -4.12 -0.06 -3.44
C ALA A 197 -2.75 -0.25 -2.76
N ASP A 198 -2.16 -1.44 -2.83
CA ASP A 198 -0.96 -1.81 -2.08
C ASP A 198 0.30 -1.75 -2.93
N PHE A 199 1.29 -1.05 -2.38
CA PHE A 199 2.62 -0.90 -2.93
C PHE A 199 3.64 -1.49 -1.94
N ALA A 200 4.77 -1.94 -2.46
CA ALA A 200 5.92 -2.32 -1.67
C ALA A 200 7.16 -1.60 -2.16
N VAL A 201 8.05 -1.25 -1.24
CA VAL A 201 9.39 -0.73 -1.55
C VAL A 201 10.41 -1.62 -0.86
N LEU A 202 11.39 -2.09 -1.63
CA LEU A 202 12.55 -2.82 -1.14
C LEU A 202 13.78 -1.93 -1.29
N LEU A 203 14.48 -1.69 -0.18
CA LEU A 203 15.67 -0.82 -0.13
C LEU A 203 16.87 -1.56 0.48
N GLN A 204 18.05 -1.35 -0.09
CA GLN A 204 19.29 -2.06 0.26
C GLN A 204 20.51 -1.14 0.10
N PRO A 205 21.50 -1.20 1.01
CA PRO A 205 21.50 -1.90 2.30
C PRO A 205 20.70 -1.14 3.37
N ALA A 206 20.13 -1.83 4.37
CA ALA A 206 19.34 -1.16 5.43
C ALA A 206 20.19 -0.26 6.33
N ASP A 207 21.47 -0.57 6.52
CA ASP A 207 22.36 0.12 7.46
C ASP A 207 22.65 1.57 7.06
N GLU A 208 22.52 1.89 5.78
CA GLU A 208 22.65 3.25 5.25
C GLU A 208 21.33 4.03 5.25
N ILE A 209 20.23 3.39 5.63
CA ILE A 209 18.89 3.96 5.55
C ILE A 209 18.43 4.32 6.95
N GLN A 210 18.00 5.56 7.12
CA GLN A 210 17.32 6.00 8.33
C GLN A 210 15.81 5.85 8.14
N PRO A 211 15.16 4.80 8.68
CA PRO A 211 13.76 4.50 8.32
C PRO A 211 12.80 5.60 8.78
N HIS A 212 13.14 6.31 9.86
CA HIS A 212 12.34 7.41 10.38
C HIS A 212 12.30 8.63 9.44
N LEU A 213 13.44 9.02 8.86
CA LEU A 213 13.49 10.11 7.87
C LEU A 213 12.69 9.75 6.63
N LEU A 214 12.77 8.48 6.20
CA LEU A 214 12.03 8.03 5.04
C LEU A 214 10.52 8.00 5.28
N GLY A 215 10.08 7.53 6.45
CA GLY A 215 8.69 7.61 6.87
C GLY A 215 8.18 9.05 6.91
N GLN A 216 8.96 9.99 7.46
CA GLN A 216 8.63 11.41 7.46
C GLN A 216 8.53 11.99 6.05
N GLY A 217 9.49 11.67 5.17
CA GLY A 217 9.46 12.11 3.77
C GLY A 217 8.22 11.63 3.02
N LEU A 218 7.84 10.37 3.20
CA LEU A 218 6.60 9.82 2.66
C LEU A 218 5.36 10.55 3.20
N LYS A 219 5.29 10.77 4.52
CA LYS A 219 4.18 11.50 5.13
C LYS A 219 4.04 12.91 4.54
N VAL A 220 5.13 13.66 4.44
CA VAL A 220 5.12 15.01 3.87
C VAL A 220 4.61 15.01 2.43
N ALA A 221 5.08 14.06 1.61
CA ALA A 221 4.63 13.91 0.23
C ALA A 221 3.12 13.59 0.14
N PHE A 222 2.64 12.71 1.02
CA PHE A 222 1.22 12.33 1.09
C PHE A 222 0.32 13.44 1.62
N ASP A 223 0.76 14.20 2.61
CA ASP A 223 0.06 15.37 3.15
C ASP A 223 -0.05 16.48 2.11
N HIS A 224 1.02 16.74 1.36
CA HIS A 224 1.00 17.72 0.28
C HIS A 224 -0.02 17.34 -0.81
N TYR A 225 -0.01 16.07 -1.23
CA TYR A 225 -0.98 15.56 -2.20
C TYR A 225 -2.42 15.61 -1.67
N GLN A 226 -2.61 15.27 -0.39
CA GLN A 226 -3.91 15.37 0.28
C GLN A 226 -4.48 16.79 0.18
N GLN A 227 -3.67 17.79 0.52
CA GLN A 227 -4.06 19.20 0.47
C GLN A 227 -4.40 19.65 -0.96
N GLN A 228 -3.56 19.31 -1.93
CA GLN A 228 -3.78 19.66 -3.34
C GLN A 228 -5.08 19.08 -3.91
N GLN A 229 -5.45 17.86 -3.51
CA GLN A 229 -6.61 17.14 -4.03
C GLN A 229 -7.88 17.29 -3.18
N GLY A 230 -7.80 18.04 -2.08
CA GLY A 230 -8.89 18.20 -1.11
C GLY A 230 -9.38 16.86 -0.55
N LEU A 231 -8.45 15.94 -0.27
CA LEU A 231 -8.76 14.62 0.28
C LEU A 231 -8.71 14.62 1.81
N ALA A 232 -9.38 13.65 2.44
CA ALA A 232 -9.29 13.41 3.88
C ALA A 232 -8.10 12.52 4.29
N GLY A 233 -7.21 12.22 3.33
CA GLY A 233 -6.06 11.34 3.49
C GLY A 233 -5.58 10.81 2.14
N THR A 234 -4.40 10.21 2.13
CA THR A 234 -3.73 9.68 0.94
C THR A 234 -3.32 8.22 1.21
N ALA A 235 -2.20 7.98 1.89
CA ALA A 235 -1.67 6.63 2.08
C ALA A 235 -0.92 6.50 3.39
N TYR A 236 -0.83 5.29 3.92
CA TYR A 236 -0.08 4.97 5.14
C TYR A 236 1.10 4.07 4.81
N ALA A 237 2.17 4.14 5.60
CA ALA A 237 3.39 3.35 5.38
C ALA A 237 3.78 2.51 6.61
N GLY A 238 4.00 1.21 6.42
CA GLY A 238 4.57 0.31 7.41
C GLY A 238 5.99 -0.09 7.03
N LEU A 239 6.96 0.17 7.90
CA LEU A 239 8.37 -0.08 7.66
C LEU A 239 8.88 -1.23 8.55
N THR A 240 9.67 -2.13 7.97
CA THR A 240 10.34 -3.19 8.75
C THR A 240 11.75 -3.47 8.19
N PRO A 241 12.80 -3.41 9.03
CA PRO A 241 14.09 -3.97 8.65
C PRO A 241 14.01 -5.50 8.65
N PHE A 242 14.82 -6.14 7.82
CA PHE A 242 14.99 -7.58 7.79
C PHE A 242 16.37 -7.97 7.24
N SER A 243 16.74 -9.24 7.42
CA SER A 243 18.03 -9.78 6.96
C SER A 243 17.82 -11.06 6.18
N SER A 244 18.85 -11.48 5.42
CA SER A 244 18.90 -12.79 4.77
C SER A 244 18.67 -13.93 5.77
N GLY A 245 18.12 -15.05 5.29
CA GLY A 245 17.79 -16.23 6.12
C GLY A 245 16.48 -16.15 6.91
N GLN A 246 15.80 -14.99 6.98
CA GLN A 246 14.47 -14.89 7.59
C GLN A 246 13.37 -15.48 6.69
N LYS A 247 12.25 -15.89 7.29
CA LYS A 247 11.06 -16.36 6.54
C LYS A 247 10.28 -15.17 5.97
N ILE A 248 9.97 -15.21 4.68
CA ILE A 248 9.21 -14.16 3.99
C ILE A 248 7.88 -13.84 4.68
N ASP A 249 7.15 -14.86 5.14
CA ASP A 249 5.86 -14.70 5.82
C ASP A 249 5.97 -13.88 7.12
N ALA A 250 7.06 -14.06 7.88
CA ALA A 250 7.29 -13.31 9.10
C ALA A 250 7.57 -11.83 8.80
N ILE A 251 8.37 -11.55 7.76
CA ILE A 251 8.69 -10.19 7.32
C ILE A 251 7.43 -9.46 6.85
N LEU A 252 6.60 -10.12 6.03
CA LEU A 252 5.34 -9.55 5.56
C LEU A 252 4.35 -9.30 6.70
N ALA A 253 4.24 -10.24 7.65
CA ALA A 253 3.41 -10.03 8.84
C ALA A 253 3.89 -8.83 9.67
N ARG A 254 5.21 -8.67 9.84
CA ARG A 254 5.83 -7.54 10.53
C ARG A 254 5.54 -6.21 9.83
N ALA A 255 5.70 -6.17 8.51
CA ALA A 255 5.42 -4.99 7.70
C ALA A 255 3.94 -4.60 7.73
N ASP A 256 3.04 -5.59 7.65
CA ASP A 256 1.60 -5.35 7.76
C ASP A 256 1.21 -4.82 9.14
N LEU A 257 1.82 -5.34 10.22
CA LEU A 257 1.57 -4.83 11.58
C LEU A 257 2.03 -3.38 11.70
N ALA A 258 3.20 -3.04 11.16
CA ALA A 258 3.66 -1.66 11.08
C ALA A 258 2.65 -0.78 10.32
N LEU A 259 2.16 -1.25 9.17
CA LEU A 259 1.16 -0.51 8.39
C LEU A 259 -0.15 -0.32 9.16
N ALA A 260 -0.61 -1.36 9.86
CA ALA A 260 -1.82 -1.28 10.67
C ALA A 260 -1.67 -0.31 11.85
N ARG A 261 -0.48 -0.27 12.49
CA ARG A 261 -0.17 0.74 13.52
C ARG A 261 -0.17 2.14 12.94
N ALA A 262 0.40 2.33 11.76
CA ALA A 262 0.38 3.61 11.06
C ALA A 262 -1.05 4.11 10.83
N GLN A 263 -1.98 3.21 10.48
CA GLN A 263 -3.40 3.53 10.26
C GLN A 263 -4.14 3.96 11.53
N THR A 264 -3.75 3.41 12.69
CA THR A 264 -4.28 3.86 13.98
C THR A 264 -3.63 5.16 14.46
N GLY A 265 -2.45 5.50 13.91
CA GLY A 265 -1.74 6.75 14.09
C GLY A 265 -2.32 7.89 13.24
N VAL A 266 -1.57 8.98 13.14
CA VAL A 266 -1.93 10.22 12.43
C VAL A 266 -2.24 9.97 10.94
N VAL A 267 -3.02 10.86 10.29
CA VAL A 267 -3.30 10.72 8.84
C VAL A 267 -2.01 10.78 8.04
N ASN A 268 -1.96 9.93 7.02
CA ASN A 268 -0.76 9.64 6.24
C ASN A 268 0.44 9.20 7.07
N GLY A 269 0.15 8.65 8.25
CA GLY A 269 1.14 8.22 9.22
C GLY A 269 1.99 7.08 8.69
N TRP A 270 3.09 6.88 9.42
CA TRP A 270 3.99 5.77 9.22
C TRP A 270 4.34 5.15 10.56
N ALA A 271 4.74 3.89 10.56
CA ALA A 271 5.27 3.24 11.74
C ALA A 271 6.37 2.26 11.36
N ILE A 272 7.29 2.00 12.29
CA ILE A 272 8.37 1.04 12.13
C ILE A 272 8.12 -0.12 13.10
N GLN A 273 8.27 -1.35 12.62
CA GLN A 273 8.34 -2.54 13.45
C GLN A 273 9.69 -3.23 13.24
N GLN A 274 10.59 -3.12 14.23
CA GLN A 274 11.96 -3.65 14.13
C GLN A 274 12.08 -5.11 14.54
N HIS A 275 11.35 -5.52 15.58
CA HIS A 275 11.52 -6.83 16.20
C HIS A 275 10.22 -7.64 16.15
N ASP A 276 10.37 -8.96 16.15
CA ASP A 276 9.28 -9.87 16.40
C ASP A 276 9.03 -9.96 17.91
N SER A 277 7.93 -9.43 18.42
CA SER A 277 7.44 -9.92 19.71
C SER A 277 6.75 -11.27 19.48
N SER A 278 6.85 -12.20 20.43
CA SER A 278 6.21 -13.51 20.32
C SER A 278 4.70 -13.42 20.09
N LEU A 279 4.05 -12.32 20.51
CA LEU A 279 2.65 -12.01 20.27
C LEU A 279 2.40 -11.41 18.87
N ASP A 280 3.34 -10.62 18.33
CA ASP A 280 3.24 -9.97 17.01
C ASP A 280 3.42 -10.96 15.84
N LEU A 281 4.07 -12.10 16.06
CA LEU A 281 4.25 -13.18 15.07
C LEU A 281 2.99 -14.04 14.83
N HIS A 282 1.96 -13.86 15.64
CA HIS A 282 0.74 -14.61 15.47
C HIS A 282 -0.05 -14.06 14.27
N GLY A 283 -0.23 -14.89 13.25
CA GLY A 283 -0.92 -14.48 12.02
C GLY A 283 -2.36 -14.00 12.25
N GLN A 284 -2.95 -13.37 11.24
CA GLN A 284 -4.28 -12.74 11.28
C GLN A 284 -5.38 -13.62 11.89
N GLN A 285 -5.35 -14.94 11.67
CA GLN A 285 -6.33 -15.88 12.24
C GLN A 285 -6.27 -15.98 13.77
N HIS A 286 -5.08 -15.86 14.35
CA HIS A 286 -4.93 -15.84 15.81
C HIS A 286 -5.53 -14.56 16.39
N TRP A 287 -5.15 -13.40 15.85
CA TRP A 287 -5.69 -12.11 16.31
C TRP A 287 -7.21 -12.00 16.15
N LYS A 288 -7.77 -12.60 15.09
CA LYS A 288 -9.22 -12.72 14.94
C LYS A 288 -9.85 -13.48 16.11
N ARG A 289 -9.32 -14.67 16.45
CA ARG A 289 -9.79 -15.44 17.61
C ARG A 289 -9.65 -14.66 18.92
N VAL A 290 -8.50 -14.02 19.15
CA VAL A 290 -8.25 -13.20 20.34
C VAL A 290 -9.27 -12.07 20.45
N LEU A 291 -9.53 -11.34 19.37
CA LEU A 291 -10.50 -10.25 19.36
C LEU A 291 -11.95 -10.74 19.51
N ASP A 292 -12.32 -11.84 18.86
CA ASP A 292 -13.66 -12.43 19.01
C ASP A 292 -13.91 -12.90 20.45
N GLU A 293 -12.92 -13.54 21.08
CA GLU A 293 -12.97 -13.93 22.49
C GLU A 293 -13.03 -12.70 23.42
N LEU A 294 -12.19 -11.69 23.18
CA LEU A 294 -12.15 -10.46 23.97
C LEU A 294 -13.49 -9.72 23.90
N LEU A 295 -14.09 -9.60 22.71
CA LEU A 295 -15.37 -8.92 22.51
C LEU A 295 -16.54 -9.70 23.13
N SER A 296 -16.52 -11.03 23.07
CA SER A 296 -17.61 -11.86 23.60
C SER A 296 -17.58 -11.99 25.12
N GLN A 297 -16.38 -12.01 25.71
CA GLN A 297 -16.19 -12.18 27.15
C GLN A 297 -15.89 -10.87 27.88
N GLU A 298 -15.82 -9.75 27.15
CA GLU A 298 -15.52 -8.41 27.66
C GLU A 298 -14.29 -8.39 28.59
N ARG A 299 -13.20 -8.99 28.14
CA ARG A 299 -11.94 -9.11 28.91
C ARG A 299 -11.16 -7.80 28.95
N VAL A 300 -11.69 -6.87 29.73
CA VAL A 300 -11.11 -5.56 29.97
C VAL A 300 -11.06 -5.29 31.47
N SER A 301 -9.90 -4.82 31.92
CA SER A 301 -9.70 -4.21 33.23
C SER A 301 -9.54 -2.71 33.05
N PHE A 302 -10.05 -1.93 33.98
CA PHE A 302 -9.93 -0.47 33.95
C PHE A 302 -9.00 0.02 35.03
N TYR A 303 -8.27 1.05 34.70
CA TYR A 303 -7.49 1.85 35.62
C TYR A 303 -8.05 3.26 35.61
N CYS A 304 -7.94 3.98 36.71
CA CYS A 304 -8.32 5.37 36.81
C CYS A 304 -7.16 6.21 37.30
N GLN A 305 -7.08 7.45 36.81
CA GLN A 305 -6.22 8.47 37.38
C GLN A 305 -7.07 9.71 37.72
N PRO A 306 -7.08 10.15 38.99
CA PRO A 306 -7.85 11.32 39.39
C PRO A 306 -7.23 12.60 38.85
N ILE A 307 -8.09 13.57 38.55
CA ILE A 307 -7.71 14.94 38.21
C ILE A 307 -7.99 15.77 39.45
N GLN A 308 -6.95 16.39 40.01
CA GLN A 308 -7.10 17.28 41.15
C GLN A 308 -7.79 18.56 40.69
N THR A 309 -9.04 18.72 41.10
CA THR A 309 -9.80 19.95 40.90
C THR A 309 -9.21 21.09 41.71
N LEU A 310 -8.96 22.23 41.05
CA LEU A 310 -8.60 23.51 41.66
C LEU A 310 -9.76 24.49 41.66
N ASN A 311 -10.62 24.43 40.63
CA ASN A 311 -11.82 25.24 40.54
C ASN A 311 -12.98 24.61 41.34
N PRO A 312 -13.53 25.25 42.38
CA PRO A 312 -14.61 24.69 43.20
C PRO A 312 -15.88 24.30 42.43
N ASP A 313 -16.13 24.93 41.28
CA ASP A 313 -17.31 24.67 40.44
C ASP A 313 -17.11 23.49 39.48
N MET A 314 -15.89 22.97 39.37
CA MET A 314 -15.57 21.81 38.54
C MET A 314 -15.90 20.51 39.27
N VAL A 315 -16.85 19.75 38.73
CA VAL A 315 -17.18 18.41 39.23
C VAL A 315 -15.93 17.52 39.22
N PRO A 316 -15.69 16.71 40.27
CA PRO A 316 -14.58 15.76 40.31
C PRO A 316 -14.55 14.91 39.05
N TYR A 317 -13.34 14.67 38.54
CA TYR A 317 -13.11 14.07 37.24
C TYR A 317 -11.92 13.12 37.34
N GLN A 318 -12.03 11.94 36.73
CA GLN A 318 -10.93 10.99 36.61
C GLN A 318 -10.87 10.43 35.19
N GLU A 319 -9.66 10.27 34.65
CA GLU A 319 -9.46 9.61 33.37
C GLU A 319 -9.44 8.10 33.56
N ILE A 320 -10.15 7.38 32.70
CA ILE A 320 -10.27 5.92 32.71
C ILE A 320 -9.45 5.33 31.57
N TYR A 321 -8.53 4.44 31.92
CA TYR A 321 -7.68 3.71 30.98
C TYR A 321 -8.11 2.26 30.89
N ALA A 322 -8.36 1.79 29.67
CA ALA A 322 -8.61 0.39 29.39
C ALA A 322 -7.29 -0.40 29.29
N ARG A 323 -7.30 -1.61 29.85
CA ARG A 323 -6.27 -2.65 29.66
C ARG A 323 -6.95 -3.95 29.30
N PHE A 324 -6.57 -4.53 28.17
CA PHE A 324 -7.17 -5.77 27.69
C PHE A 324 -6.35 -6.98 28.09
N ASN A 325 -7.03 -8.06 28.41
CA ASN A 325 -6.39 -9.28 28.89
C ASN A 325 -6.64 -10.44 27.93
N SER A 326 -5.62 -11.24 27.68
CA SER A 326 -5.72 -12.50 26.94
C SER A 326 -6.46 -13.56 27.77
N ASN A 327 -6.74 -14.72 27.14
CA ASN A 327 -7.28 -15.88 27.85
C ASN A 327 -6.38 -16.40 28.98
N ALA A 328 -5.07 -16.19 28.86
CA ALA A 328 -4.10 -16.56 29.89
C ALA A 328 -3.98 -15.50 31.00
N GLY A 329 -4.77 -14.42 30.98
CA GLY A 329 -4.69 -13.32 31.93
C GLY A 329 -3.53 -12.36 31.69
N THR A 330 -2.83 -12.47 30.55
CA THR A 330 -1.74 -11.56 30.19
C THR A 330 -2.28 -10.27 29.56
N VAL A 331 -1.74 -9.13 29.97
CA VAL A 331 -2.10 -7.82 29.39
C VAL A 331 -1.64 -7.77 27.92
N LEU A 332 -2.58 -7.47 27.02
CA LEU A 332 -2.31 -7.31 25.60
C LEU A 332 -1.73 -5.92 25.31
N PRO A 333 -0.70 -5.81 24.45
CA PRO A 333 -0.20 -4.51 24.01
C PRO A 333 -1.30 -3.73 23.29
N MET A 334 -1.64 -2.53 23.78
CA MET A 334 -2.73 -1.71 23.25
C MET A 334 -2.52 -1.37 21.77
N ASP A 335 -1.32 -0.94 21.40
CA ASP A 335 -1.01 -0.54 20.02
C ASP A 335 -1.17 -1.70 19.04
N THR A 336 -0.65 -2.89 19.38
CA THR A 336 -0.85 -4.09 18.54
C THR A 336 -2.33 -4.47 18.48
N LEU A 337 -3.05 -4.44 19.60
CA LEU A 337 -4.47 -4.79 19.64
C LEU A 337 -5.30 -3.89 18.73
N PHE A 338 -5.16 -2.57 18.85
CA PHE A 338 -5.91 -1.61 18.03
C PHE A 338 -5.51 -1.68 16.56
N ALA A 339 -4.22 -1.89 16.26
CA ALA A 339 -3.76 -2.12 14.89
C ALA A 339 -4.41 -3.37 14.29
N MET A 340 -4.45 -4.48 15.03
CA MET A 340 -5.07 -5.72 14.56
C MET A 340 -6.60 -5.61 14.48
N ALA A 341 -7.24 -4.90 15.42
CA ALA A 341 -8.66 -4.58 15.34
C ALA A 341 -8.96 -3.72 14.10
N HIS A 342 -8.09 -2.79 13.73
CA HIS A 342 -8.22 -1.98 12.51
C HIS A 342 -8.10 -2.87 11.27
N ARG A 343 -7.06 -3.70 11.21
CA ARG A 343 -6.85 -4.66 10.12
C ARG A 343 -8.02 -5.63 9.93
N LEU A 344 -8.72 -5.98 11.01
CA LEU A 344 -9.84 -6.94 11.00
C LEU A 344 -11.22 -6.28 10.93
N ASP A 345 -11.29 -4.95 10.75
CA ASP A 345 -12.54 -4.17 10.75
C ASP A 345 -13.36 -4.32 12.05
N MET A 346 -12.67 -4.51 13.17
CA MET A 346 -13.24 -4.75 14.51
C MET A 346 -13.09 -3.57 15.47
N VAL A 347 -12.41 -2.47 15.10
CA VAL A 347 -12.20 -1.30 15.99
C VAL A 347 -13.52 -0.74 16.48
N MET A 348 -14.51 -0.57 15.60
CA MET A 348 -15.82 -0.06 16.00
C MET A 348 -16.49 -0.97 17.02
N LYS A 349 -16.42 -2.29 16.85
CA LYS A 349 -16.98 -3.24 17.81
C LYS A 349 -16.27 -3.15 19.16
N LEU A 350 -14.95 -2.95 19.15
CA LEU A 350 -14.13 -2.79 20.35
C LEU A 350 -14.51 -1.53 21.13
N GLU A 351 -14.60 -0.39 20.46
CA GLU A 351 -15.01 0.87 21.10
C GLU A 351 -16.46 0.81 21.60
N GLN A 352 -17.37 0.21 20.83
CA GLN A 352 -18.75 0.01 21.29
C GLN A 352 -18.82 -0.86 22.55
N MET A 353 -18.01 -1.91 22.62
CA MET A 353 -17.91 -2.77 23.80
C MET A 353 -17.35 -1.99 25.00
N LEU A 354 -16.28 -1.20 24.81
CA LEU A 354 -15.70 -0.38 25.87
C LEU A 354 -16.72 0.61 26.45
N ILE A 355 -17.42 1.35 25.60
CA ILE A 355 -18.41 2.36 26.04
C ILE A 355 -19.54 1.69 26.81
N ARG A 356 -20.11 0.58 26.32
CA ARG A 356 -21.15 -0.17 27.04
C ARG A 356 -20.67 -0.69 28.39
N HIS A 357 -19.43 -1.15 28.46
CA HIS A 357 -18.88 -1.69 29.69
C HIS A 357 -18.62 -0.58 30.71
N ILE A 358 -18.07 0.56 30.29
CA ILE A 358 -17.86 1.74 31.13
C ILE A 358 -19.20 2.27 31.67
N MET A 359 -20.23 2.40 30.83
CA MET A 359 -21.56 2.84 31.28
C MET A 359 -22.14 1.91 32.35
N ARG A 360 -22.01 0.58 32.16
CA ARG A 360 -22.46 -0.40 33.17
C ARG A 360 -21.66 -0.32 34.46
N GLN A 361 -20.34 -0.16 34.37
CA GLN A 361 -19.48 -0.05 35.55
C GLN A 361 -19.74 1.25 36.33
N HIS A 362 -19.83 2.40 35.65
CA HIS A 362 -20.12 3.68 36.29
C HIS A 362 -21.42 3.62 37.08
N LYS A 363 -22.47 3.06 36.47
CA LYS A 363 -23.76 2.84 37.13
C LYS A 363 -23.67 1.92 38.35
N ALA A 364 -22.87 0.85 38.26
CA ALA A 364 -22.70 -0.10 39.36
C ALA A 364 -21.92 0.46 40.55
N PHE A 365 -21.02 1.41 40.31
CA PHE A 365 -20.19 2.03 41.35
C PHE A 365 -20.92 3.11 42.16
N ASP A 366 -22.16 3.48 41.77
CA ASP A 366 -22.92 4.58 42.37
C ASP A 366 -22.10 5.89 42.43
N SER A 367 -21.18 6.07 41.47
CA SER A 367 -20.21 7.17 41.41
C SER A 367 -20.84 8.45 40.86
N HIS A 368 -22.02 8.82 41.36
CA HIS A 368 -22.77 10.02 40.97
C HIS A 368 -22.02 11.34 41.24
N HIS A 369 -20.90 11.26 41.96
CA HIS A 369 -20.13 12.40 42.43
C HIS A 369 -18.83 12.62 41.63
N SER A 370 -18.52 11.79 40.62
CA SER A 370 -17.34 11.97 39.78
C SER A 370 -17.60 11.60 38.33
N ARG A 371 -17.14 12.47 37.43
CA ARG A 371 -17.10 12.23 35.99
C ARG A 371 -15.99 11.25 35.62
N TRP A 372 -16.24 10.43 34.60
CA TRP A 372 -15.29 9.47 34.05
C TRP A 372 -14.92 9.85 32.62
N GLY A 373 -13.63 10.07 32.40
CA GLY A 373 -13.03 10.38 31.11
C GLY A 373 -12.70 9.13 30.35
N LEU A 374 -13.11 9.06 29.10
CA LEU A 374 -12.80 7.94 28.23
C LEU A 374 -12.26 8.43 26.90
N ARG A 375 -11.05 7.97 26.57
CA ARG A 375 -10.40 8.33 25.32
C ARG A 375 -11.06 7.57 24.16
N LEU A 376 -11.49 8.30 23.15
CA LEU A 376 -11.94 7.73 21.88
C LEU A 376 -10.82 7.81 20.85
N SER A 377 -10.74 6.82 19.97
CA SER A 377 -9.88 6.91 18.80
C SER A 377 -10.46 7.91 17.79
N GLY A 378 -9.69 8.26 16.76
CA GLY A 378 -10.19 9.08 15.65
C GLY A 378 -11.15 8.36 14.69
N ASN A 379 -11.27 7.02 14.79
CA ASN A 379 -12.03 6.21 13.83
C ASN A 379 -13.55 6.50 13.82
N PRO A 380 -14.22 6.70 14.98
CA PRO A 380 -15.62 7.10 15.05
C PRO A 380 -16.00 8.33 14.23
N LEU A 381 -15.08 9.29 14.08
CA LEU A 381 -15.34 10.55 13.36
C LEU A 381 -15.70 10.33 11.88
N GLN A 382 -15.23 9.23 11.29
CA GLN A 382 -15.49 8.86 9.90
C GLN A 382 -16.70 7.93 9.76
N ASN A 383 -17.24 7.38 10.86
CA ASN A 383 -18.27 6.36 10.81
C ASN A 383 -19.63 6.88 11.30
N SER A 384 -20.48 7.28 10.35
CA SER A 384 -21.83 7.77 10.66
C SER A 384 -22.70 6.73 11.39
N THR A 385 -22.55 5.45 11.08
CA THR A 385 -23.27 4.35 11.76
C THR A 385 -22.86 4.25 13.23
N PHE A 386 -21.59 4.46 13.54
CA PHE A 386 -21.10 4.51 14.92
C PHE A 386 -21.70 5.69 15.69
N LEU A 387 -21.74 6.88 15.09
CA LEU A 387 -22.33 8.05 15.73
C LEU A 387 -23.83 7.85 16.02
N ILE A 388 -24.59 7.27 15.08
CA ILE A 388 -25.99 6.91 15.29
C ILE A 388 -26.14 5.91 16.45
N TRP A 389 -25.28 4.90 16.49
CA TRP A 389 -25.29 3.93 17.58
C TRP A 389 -24.96 4.58 18.94
N LEU A 390 -23.99 5.48 18.99
CA LEU A 390 -23.56 6.17 20.20
C LEU A 390 -24.69 7.06 20.73
N ASP A 391 -25.35 7.81 19.84
CA ASP A 391 -26.52 8.62 20.17
C ASP A 391 -27.61 7.80 20.86
N GLN A 392 -27.91 6.63 20.29
CA GLN A 392 -28.89 5.70 20.85
C GLN A 392 -28.43 5.06 22.16
N GLN A 393 -27.13 4.81 22.35
CA GLN A 393 -26.65 4.24 23.61
C GLN A 393 -26.72 5.25 24.74
N LEU A 394 -26.24 6.48 24.52
CA LEU A 394 -26.25 7.53 25.54
C LEU A 394 -27.69 7.92 25.90
N GLY A 395 -28.59 7.97 24.91
CA GLY A 395 -30.01 8.24 25.14
C GLY A 395 -30.77 7.19 25.97
N LYS A 396 -30.17 6.03 26.26
CA LYS A 396 -30.79 5.01 27.15
C LYS A 396 -30.69 5.36 28.62
N ASP A 397 -29.68 6.12 29.01
CA ASP A 397 -29.37 6.44 30.41
C ASP A 397 -28.70 7.81 30.48
N LEU A 398 -29.52 8.87 30.55
CA LEU A 398 -29.03 10.25 30.54
C LEU A 398 -28.26 10.60 31.82
N ASP A 399 -28.61 9.99 32.95
CA ASP A 399 -27.94 10.23 34.24
C ASP A 399 -26.49 9.73 34.18
N THR A 400 -26.28 8.52 33.69
CA THR A 400 -24.93 7.97 33.46
C THR A 400 -24.21 8.78 32.38
N SER A 401 -24.89 9.09 31.27
CA SER A 401 -24.29 9.82 30.14
C SER A 401 -23.77 11.20 30.54
N ALA A 402 -24.46 11.90 31.44
CA ALA A 402 -24.05 13.20 31.95
C ALA A 402 -22.75 13.18 32.78
N GLN A 403 -22.35 11.99 33.25
CA GLN A 403 -21.12 11.79 34.00
C GLN A 403 -19.95 11.32 33.13
N LEU A 404 -20.16 11.08 31.84
CA LEU A 404 -19.09 10.69 30.93
C LEU A 404 -18.48 11.90 30.24
N VAL A 405 -17.15 11.93 30.20
CA VAL A 405 -16.35 12.87 29.42
C VAL A 405 -15.69 12.08 28.30
N PHE A 406 -15.93 12.47 27.05
CA PHE A 406 -15.27 11.87 25.90
C PHE A 406 -14.05 12.69 25.51
N GLU A 407 -12.89 12.04 25.56
CA GLU A 407 -11.58 12.63 25.34
C GLU A 407 -11.07 12.30 23.94
N LEU A 408 -10.69 13.32 23.16
CA LEU A 408 -10.13 13.16 21.83
C LEU A 408 -8.91 14.06 21.65
N GLU A 409 -7.86 13.53 21.04
CA GLU A 409 -6.63 14.29 20.74
C GLU A 409 -6.89 15.39 19.71
N GLU A 410 -6.27 16.56 19.92
CA GLU A 410 -6.37 17.75 19.06
C GLU A 410 -6.19 17.41 17.56
N GLU A 411 -5.09 16.74 17.23
CA GLU A 411 -4.73 16.39 15.85
C GLU A 411 -5.82 15.53 15.17
N ARG A 412 -6.51 14.65 15.91
CA ARG A 412 -7.58 13.80 15.39
C ARG A 412 -8.81 14.61 14.98
N LEU A 413 -9.09 15.67 15.74
CA LEU A 413 -10.21 16.56 15.51
C LEU A 413 -9.94 17.47 14.31
N GLU A 414 -8.72 17.99 14.17
CA GLU A 414 -8.31 18.80 13.02
C GLU A 414 -8.46 18.02 11.71
N MET A 415 -7.98 16.77 11.70
CA MET A 415 -8.02 15.92 10.51
C MET A 415 -9.44 15.61 10.02
N ASN A 416 -10.46 15.67 10.89
CA ASN A 416 -11.84 15.48 10.51
C ASN A 416 -12.79 16.39 11.31
N LEU A 417 -12.67 17.69 11.07
CA LEU A 417 -13.48 18.70 11.75
C LEU A 417 -15.00 18.52 11.54
N SER A 418 -15.41 18.01 10.37
CA SER A 418 -16.82 17.72 10.09
C SER A 418 -17.39 16.56 10.93
N GLY A 419 -16.59 15.51 11.15
CA GLY A 419 -16.92 14.42 12.06
C GLY A 419 -16.90 14.87 13.52
N ALA A 420 -15.90 15.66 13.89
CA ALA A 420 -15.76 16.23 15.23
C ALA A 420 -16.97 17.09 15.62
N LYS A 421 -17.43 18.00 14.75
CA LYS A 421 -18.64 18.81 14.99
C LYS A 421 -19.86 17.94 15.28
N ARG A 422 -20.11 16.94 14.44
CA ARG A 422 -21.23 15.99 14.62
C ARG A 422 -21.14 15.24 15.94
N LEU A 423 -19.95 14.78 16.32
CA LEU A 423 -19.73 14.10 17.60
C LEU A 423 -19.99 15.04 18.78
N PHE A 424 -19.41 16.24 18.79
CA PHE A 424 -19.50 17.17 19.92
C PHE A 424 -20.94 17.70 20.11
N GLU A 425 -21.67 17.94 19.01
CA GLU A 425 -23.10 18.27 19.06
C GLU A 425 -23.94 17.12 19.63
N LEU A 426 -23.66 15.89 19.22
CA LEU A 426 -24.31 14.69 19.75
C LEU A 426 -24.05 14.55 21.25
N LEU A 427 -22.80 14.67 21.70
CA LEU A 427 -22.44 14.55 23.11
C LEU A 427 -23.17 15.59 23.97
N ARG A 428 -23.18 16.86 23.53
CA ARG A 428 -23.94 17.93 24.20
C ARG A 428 -25.43 17.63 24.27
N ARG A 429 -26.03 17.17 23.17
CA ARG A 429 -27.47 16.82 23.12
C ARG A 429 -27.81 15.72 24.13
N GLN A 430 -26.93 14.74 24.30
CA GLN A 430 -27.11 13.63 25.24
C GLN A 430 -26.68 13.97 26.67
N GLY A 431 -26.25 15.21 26.92
CA GLY A 431 -25.84 15.68 28.24
C GLY A 431 -24.43 15.24 28.66
N SER A 432 -23.71 14.47 27.84
CA SER A 432 -22.30 14.12 28.08
C SER A 432 -21.37 15.32 27.93
N ARG A 433 -20.13 15.16 28.40
CA ARG A 433 -19.07 16.18 28.29
C ARG A 433 -18.04 15.76 27.24
N SER A 434 -17.31 16.75 26.75
CA SER A 434 -16.27 16.59 25.73
C SER A 434 -14.99 17.28 26.17
N ALA A 435 -13.86 16.65 25.86
CA ALA A 435 -12.53 17.15 26.16
C ALA A 435 -11.62 17.03 24.95
N ILE A 436 -10.83 18.08 24.68
CA ILE A 436 -9.74 18.04 23.69
C ILE A 436 -8.43 17.80 24.43
N CYS A 437 -7.74 16.69 24.13
CA CYS A 437 -6.47 16.31 24.74
C CYS A 437 -5.29 16.74 23.88
N ASN A 438 -4.10 16.80 24.47
CA ASN A 438 -2.88 17.26 23.80
C ASN A 438 -3.05 18.67 23.19
N PHE A 439 -3.78 19.54 23.89
CA PHE A 439 -4.19 20.85 23.40
C PHE A 439 -3.06 21.88 23.51
N GLY A 440 -2.90 22.70 22.47
CA GLY A 440 -2.02 23.87 22.49
C GLY A 440 -0.73 23.69 21.70
N LYS A 441 -0.73 22.83 20.68
CA LYS A 441 0.44 22.64 19.80
C LYS A 441 0.69 23.83 18.84
N GLY A 442 -0.28 24.73 18.68
CA GLY A 442 -0.16 25.90 17.82
C GLY A 442 -1.26 26.92 18.01
N ILE A 443 -1.28 27.96 17.18
CA ILE A 443 -2.33 28.99 17.21
C ILE A 443 -3.65 28.45 16.64
N ASP A 444 -3.59 27.47 15.75
CA ASP A 444 -4.77 26.84 15.14
C ASP A 444 -5.62 26.05 16.16
N SER A 445 -5.05 25.69 17.31
CA SER A 445 -5.77 25.09 18.44
C SER A 445 -7.01 25.91 18.86
N PHE A 446 -6.93 27.25 18.78
CA PHE A 446 -8.04 28.12 19.12
C PHE A 446 -9.20 28.05 18.11
N ALA A 447 -8.93 27.69 16.86
CA ALA A 447 -9.97 27.46 15.87
C ALA A 447 -10.81 26.25 16.26
N LEU A 448 -10.19 25.15 16.70
CA LEU A 448 -10.89 23.98 17.22
C LEU A 448 -11.72 24.30 18.45
N LEU A 449 -11.15 25.02 19.42
CA LEU A 449 -11.87 25.45 20.62
C LEU A 449 -13.15 26.22 20.25
N ARG A 450 -13.06 27.16 19.30
CA ARG A 450 -14.19 27.97 18.83
C ARG A 450 -15.26 27.16 18.11
N GLU A 451 -14.85 26.23 17.26
CA GLU A 451 -15.76 25.48 16.42
C GLU A 451 -16.43 24.32 17.13
N LEU A 452 -15.70 23.64 18.01
CA LEU A 452 -16.18 22.45 18.71
C LEU A 452 -16.83 22.78 20.05
N ARG A 453 -16.41 23.88 20.70
CA ARG A 453 -16.87 24.32 22.03
C ARG A 453 -16.85 23.17 23.05
N PRO A 454 -15.68 22.57 23.32
CA PRO A 454 -15.52 21.55 24.37
C PRO A 454 -15.89 22.09 25.75
N ASP A 455 -16.14 21.17 26.68
CA ASP A 455 -16.27 21.48 28.09
C ASP A 455 -14.88 21.62 28.77
N TYR A 456 -13.91 20.85 28.25
CA TYR A 456 -12.54 20.82 28.75
C TYR A 456 -11.51 20.89 27.63
N VAL A 457 -10.40 21.57 27.89
CA VAL A 457 -9.15 21.37 27.16
C VAL A 457 -8.11 20.82 28.14
N LYS A 458 -7.39 19.78 27.72
CA LYS A 458 -6.28 19.22 28.47
C LYS A 458 -4.99 19.60 27.76
N LEU A 459 -4.15 20.38 28.46
CA LEU A 459 -2.90 20.93 27.91
C LEU A 459 -1.94 19.78 27.57
N ASP A 460 -1.28 19.90 26.43
CA ASP A 460 -0.24 18.94 26.05
C ASP A 460 0.88 18.88 27.12
N PRO A 461 1.29 17.69 27.59
CA PRO A 461 2.37 17.55 28.56
C PRO A 461 3.68 18.24 28.14
N ALA A 462 3.94 18.40 26.84
CA ALA A 462 5.09 19.14 26.33
C ALA A 462 5.08 20.62 26.73
N LEU A 463 3.92 21.22 26.96
CA LEU A 463 3.79 22.59 27.47
C LEU A 463 4.05 22.68 28.98
N ILE A 464 3.92 21.57 29.71
CA ILE A 464 4.12 21.53 31.17
C ILE A 464 5.56 21.13 31.52
N THR A 465 6.17 20.31 30.67
CA THR A 465 7.56 19.88 30.82
C THR A 465 8.48 21.10 30.87
N THR A 466 9.25 21.24 31.95
CA THR A 466 10.20 22.35 32.18
C THR A 466 9.58 23.77 32.20
N LEU A 467 8.28 23.88 32.48
CA LEU A 467 7.53 25.15 32.49
C LEU A 467 8.19 26.24 33.35
N GLU A 468 8.71 25.87 34.52
CA GLU A 468 9.45 26.72 35.46
C GLU A 468 10.64 27.48 34.85
N GLN A 469 11.27 26.95 33.80
CA GLN A 469 12.47 27.52 33.18
C GLN A 469 12.18 28.33 31.91
N ASP A 470 10.96 28.28 31.39
CA ASP A 470 10.57 28.90 30.12
C ASP A 470 9.47 29.95 30.32
N GLU A 471 9.88 31.20 30.56
CA GLU A 471 8.96 32.32 30.73
C GLU A 471 8.07 32.56 29.50
N ALA A 472 8.55 32.28 28.28
CA ALA A 472 7.77 32.46 27.07
C ALA A 472 6.64 31.43 27.00
N ASN A 473 6.96 30.16 27.30
CA ASN A 473 5.96 29.10 27.41
C ASN A 473 4.97 29.37 28.55
N GLN A 474 5.41 29.92 29.68
CA GLN A 474 4.49 30.35 30.76
C GLN A 474 3.47 31.40 30.28
N GLN A 475 3.90 32.39 29.48
CA GLN A 475 2.96 33.37 28.89
C GLN A 475 2.00 32.71 27.90
N PHE A 476 2.49 31.74 27.12
CA PHE A 476 1.66 30.99 26.19
C PHE A 476 0.59 30.16 26.90
N VAL A 477 0.94 29.45 27.97
CA VAL A 477 -0.02 28.70 28.82
C VAL A 477 -1.05 29.65 29.44
N ARG A 478 -0.64 30.81 29.99
CA ARG A 478 -1.58 31.82 30.51
C ARG A 478 -2.58 32.28 29.46
N MET A 479 -2.10 32.56 28.24
CA MET A 479 -2.96 32.93 27.13
C MET A 479 -3.97 31.82 26.79
N ILE A 480 -3.54 30.55 26.77
CA ILE A 480 -4.46 29.41 26.54
C ILE A 480 -5.55 29.39 27.61
N VAL A 481 -5.18 29.54 28.88
CA VAL A 481 -6.13 29.57 30.01
C VAL A 481 -7.13 30.71 29.85
N ASP A 482 -6.64 31.93 29.66
CA ASP A 482 -7.47 33.13 29.52
C ASP A 482 -8.47 33.03 28.37
N VAL A 483 -8.02 32.54 27.21
CA VAL A 483 -8.89 32.38 26.03
C VAL A 483 -9.91 31.26 26.28
N SER A 484 -9.50 30.13 26.86
CA SER A 484 -10.39 29.01 27.15
C SER A 484 -11.52 29.41 28.11
N HIS A 485 -11.19 30.12 29.18
CA HIS A 485 -12.17 30.61 30.15
C HIS A 485 -13.17 31.59 29.52
N ARG A 486 -12.70 32.52 28.67
CA ARG A 486 -13.59 33.44 27.93
C ARG A 486 -14.56 32.71 27.00
N MET A 487 -14.21 31.49 26.58
CA MET A 487 -15.05 30.63 25.75
C MET A 487 -15.92 29.66 26.58
N GLY A 488 -15.87 29.73 27.91
CA GLY A 488 -16.61 28.86 28.82
C GLY A 488 -16.06 27.44 28.90
N CYS A 489 -14.79 27.24 28.53
CA CYS A 489 -14.10 25.95 28.58
C CYS A 489 -13.13 25.91 29.77
N LEU A 490 -13.16 24.82 30.53
CA LEU A 490 -12.23 24.59 31.65
C LEU A 490 -10.90 24.02 31.14
N VAL A 491 -9.81 24.33 31.84
CA VAL A 491 -8.44 23.93 31.46
C VAL A 491 -7.85 22.98 32.48
N ILE A 492 -7.34 21.86 31.98
CA ILE A 492 -6.68 20.83 32.79
C ILE A 492 -5.23 20.71 32.33
N ALA A 493 -4.27 20.81 33.26
CA ALA A 493 -2.86 20.59 32.94
C ALA A 493 -2.52 19.10 33.12
N GLU A 494 -1.99 18.46 32.08
CA GLU A 494 -1.52 17.07 32.10
C GLU A 494 -0.01 16.98 32.29
N GLY A 495 0.47 15.89 32.89
CA GLY A 495 1.90 15.66 33.05
C GLY A 495 2.56 16.45 34.18
N VAL A 496 1.79 16.83 35.21
CA VAL A 496 2.35 17.53 36.39
C VAL A 496 3.11 16.54 37.28
N GLU A 497 4.42 16.70 37.36
CA GLU A 497 5.32 15.80 38.08
C GLU A 497 6.02 16.49 39.26
N GLU A 498 6.19 17.81 39.19
CA GLU A 498 6.92 18.60 40.19
C GLU A 498 6.05 19.62 40.92
N LEU A 499 6.41 19.95 42.17
CA LEU A 499 5.65 20.90 42.98
C LEU A 499 5.68 22.32 42.40
N GLU A 500 6.81 22.74 41.84
CA GLU A 500 6.98 24.06 41.21
C GLU A 500 6.02 24.24 40.01
N GLN A 501 5.88 23.22 39.16
CA GLN A 501 4.91 23.19 38.05
C GLN A 501 3.50 23.45 38.57
N LYS A 502 3.12 22.73 39.64
CA LYS A 502 1.81 22.86 40.26
C LYS A 502 1.57 24.28 40.78
N GLU A 503 2.53 24.88 41.49
CA GLU A 503 2.39 26.24 42.03
C GLU A 503 2.24 27.28 40.90
N LEU A 504 3.03 27.14 39.83
CA LEU A 504 2.92 27.99 38.64
C LEU A 504 1.53 27.87 37.99
N LEU A 505 1.08 26.65 37.73
CA LEU A 505 -0.21 26.38 37.10
C LEU A 505 -1.39 26.86 37.95
N GLN A 506 -1.31 26.74 39.28
CA GLN A 506 -2.27 27.34 40.20
C GLN A 506 -2.29 28.87 40.09
N GLY A 507 -1.12 29.51 40.00
CA GLY A 507 -1.00 30.95 39.76
C GLY A 507 -1.51 31.40 38.38
N MET A 508 -1.59 30.48 37.41
CA MET A 508 -2.18 30.68 36.09
C MET A 508 -3.68 30.37 36.06
N TYR A 509 -4.29 29.99 37.19
CA TYR A 509 -5.71 29.67 37.31
C TYR A 509 -6.19 28.51 36.45
N VAL A 510 -5.36 27.47 36.23
CA VAL A 510 -5.88 26.23 35.63
C VAL A 510 -6.93 25.59 36.53
N ASP A 511 -7.93 24.93 35.95
CA ASP A 511 -9.08 24.40 36.70
C ASP A 511 -8.81 23.02 37.29
N GLY A 512 -7.91 22.24 36.67
CA GLY A 512 -7.55 20.90 37.13
C GLY A 512 -6.10 20.52 36.83
N LEU A 513 -5.55 19.61 37.63
CA LEU A 513 -4.19 19.07 37.47
C LEU A 513 -4.23 17.55 37.38
N GLN A 514 -3.49 16.99 36.43
CA GLN A 514 -3.29 15.56 36.27
C GLN A 514 -1.80 15.25 36.11
N GLY A 515 -1.32 14.24 36.83
CA GLY A 515 0.08 13.81 36.72
C GLY A 515 0.50 12.96 37.91
N TYR A 516 1.74 12.48 37.87
CA TYR A 516 2.25 11.58 38.90
C TYR A 516 2.44 12.24 40.26
N LEU A 517 2.60 13.57 40.30
CA LEU A 517 2.56 14.33 41.55
C LEU A 517 1.21 14.18 42.27
N ILE A 518 0.12 14.11 41.49
CA ILE A 518 -1.24 14.03 42.01
C ILE A 518 -1.55 12.59 42.43
N ALA A 519 -1.48 11.67 41.46
CA ALA A 519 -1.65 10.25 41.65
C ALA A 519 -1.18 9.49 40.40
N ARG A 520 -0.58 8.31 40.60
CA ARG A 520 -0.37 7.36 39.50
C ARG A 520 -1.68 6.66 39.13
N PRO A 521 -1.85 6.19 37.89
CA PRO A 521 -2.97 5.35 37.51
C PRO A 521 -3.08 4.12 38.43
N GLN A 522 -4.29 3.86 38.94
CA GLN A 522 -4.59 2.75 39.84
C GLN A 522 -5.73 1.91 39.28
N GLU A 523 -5.79 0.64 39.63
CA GLU A 523 -6.88 -0.24 39.19
C GLU A 523 -8.22 0.31 39.70
N LEU A 524 -9.22 0.37 38.82
CA LEU A 524 -10.55 0.85 39.17
C LEU A 524 -11.27 -0.21 40.00
N ARG A 525 -11.48 0.07 41.29
CA ARG A 525 -12.15 -0.83 42.24
C ARG A 525 -13.29 -0.14 42.97
N PRO A 526 -14.39 -0.85 43.32
CA PRO A 526 -15.58 -0.24 43.93
C PRO A 526 -15.32 0.40 45.30
N ASP A 527 -14.28 -0.04 45.99
CA ASP A 527 -13.89 0.36 47.34
C ASP A 527 -12.94 1.57 47.39
N LEU A 528 -12.42 2.03 46.24
CA LEU A 528 -11.66 3.27 46.14
C LEU A 528 -12.58 4.46 46.42
N LYS A 529 -12.72 4.81 47.71
CA LYS A 529 -13.37 6.06 48.12
C LYS A 529 -12.64 7.22 47.43
N HIS A 530 -13.42 8.07 46.75
CA HIS A 530 -12.96 9.36 46.24
C HIS A 530 -12.28 10.12 47.38
N ARG A 531 -10.93 10.07 47.44
CA ARG A 531 -10.17 10.98 48.29
C ARG A 531 -10.34 12.35 47.66
N GLY A 532 -11.33 13.10 48.13
CA GLY A 532 -11.40 14.53 47.88
C GLY A 532 -10.10 15.13 48.37
N PHE A 533 -9.19 15.45 47.44
CA PHE A 533 -7.96 16.16 47.75
C PHE A 533 -8.28 17.65 47.96
N THR A 534 -9.12 17.93 48.95
CA THR A 534 -9.28 19.29 49.49
C THR A 534 -8.13 19.52 50.45
N GLY A 535 -7.10 20.24 49.98
CA GLY A 535 -6.04 20.89 50.76
C GLY A 535 -5.70 20.27 52.12
N GLY A 536 -4.93 19.18 52.12
CA GLY A 536 -4.35 18.62 53.34
C GLY A 536 -3.18 17.74 52.99
N VAL A 537 -1.95 18.25 53.19
CA VAL A 537 -0.72 17.49 53.04
C VAL A 537 -0.80 16.26 53.94
N SER A 538 -0.89 15.07 53.35
CA SER A 538 -0.69 13.81 54.05
C SER A 538 0.61 13.21 53.53
N THR A 539 1.68 13.45 54.28
CA THR A 539 2.91 12.67 54.23
C THR A 539 2.58 11.24 54.69
N SER A 540 2.53 10.31 53.75
CA SER A 540 2.72 8.90 54.07
C SER A 540 3.78 8.32 53.16
N ALA A 541 5.03 8.43 53.62
CA ALA A 541 6.08 7.50 53.24
C ALA A 541 5.60 6.07 53.57
N GLY A 542 5.60 5.21 52.56
CA GLY A 542 5.14 3.83 52.67
C GLY A 542 5.75 3.00 51.55
N SER A 543 6.94 2.50 51.83
CA SER A 543 7.68 1.43 51.15
C SER A 543 6.81 0.25 50.66
N ILE A 544 6.94 -0.12 49.38
CA ILE A 544 7.50 -1.37 48.81
C ILE A 544 7.31 -1.33 47.29
#